data_AF-A0A531KNE5-F1
#
_entry.id   AF-A0A531KNE5-F1
#
_cell.length_a   1.000
_cell.length_b   1.000
_cell.length_c   1.000
_cell.angle_alpha   90.00
_cell.angle_beta   90.00
_cell.angle_gamma   90.00
#
_symmetry.space_group_name_H-M   'P 1'
#
loop_
_entity.id
_entity.type
_entity.pdbx_description
1 polymer ?
#
loop_
_entity_poly.entity_id
_entity_poly.type
_entity_poly.pdbx_seq_one_letter_code
_entity_poly.pdbx_strand_id
1 'polypeptide(L)'
;SMEVLKDAIDSGKIKNVGEAYTDGWLPANAQKNMEQFLTANDNKVDAVVAANDGTAGGVVAALTAQGLAGSVPVSGQDGDHAALNRIALGTQTVSVWKDARELGKNAAEIASQLADGKPMTDIAGVKDFTTPGGNVVKSLFLTPIAITKDNLNVVIDAGWIKQEEVCAGVAAGAVPVCN
;
A
#
# COMPACT_ATOMS: atom_id res chain seq x y z
N SER A 1 -9.03 5.67 -2.74
CA SER A 1 -9.20 5.91 -1.29
C SER A 1 -10.28 6.94 -1.01
N MET A 2 -10.22 8.13 -1.60
CA MET A 2 -11.21 9.19 -1.33
C MET A 2 -12.64 8.83 -1.69
N GLU A 3 -12.88 8.04 -2.73
CA GLU A 3 -14.22 7.53 -3.06
C GLU A 3 -14.82 6.70 -1.92
N VAL A 4 -14.02 5.83 -1.29
CA VAL A 4 -14.47 4.98 -0.17
C VAL A 4 -14.72 5.80 1.10
N LEU A 5 -13.93 6.87 1.32
CA LEU A 5 -14.04 7.72 2.51
C LEU A 5 -15.08 8.84 2.33
N LYS A 6 -15.56 9.08 1.11
CA LYS A 6 -16.40 10.22 0.76
C LYS A 6 -17.62 10.32 1.65
N ASP A 7 -18.39 9.25 1.80
CA ASP A 7 -19.61 9.26 2.61
C ASP A 7 -19.32 9.56 4.09
N ALA A 8 -18.21 9.05 4.62
CA ALA A 8 -17.81 9.30 6.01
C ALA A 8 -17.31 10.74 6.23
N ILE A 9 -16.66 11.33 5.23
CA ILE A 9 -16.24 12.73 5.24
C ILE A 9 -17.46 13.65 5.10
N ASP A 10 -18.32 13.39 4.11
CA ASP A 10 -19.51 14.20 3.83
C ASP A 10 -20.51 14.15 5.00
N SER A 11 -20.59 13.03 5.73
CA SER A 11 -21.40 12.92 6.95
C SER A 11 -20.72 13.46 8.22
N GLY A 12 -19.48 13.93 8.14
CA GLY A 12 -18.72 14.49 9.26
C GLY A 12 -18.19 13.46 10.27
N LYS A 13 -18.28 12.15 9.98
CA LYS A 13 -17.69 11.09 10.81
C LYS A 13 -16.17 11.09 10.74
N ILE A 14 -15.61 11.47 9.60
CA ILE A 14 -14.17 11.68 9.39
C ILE A 14 -13.97 13.15 9.05
N LYS A 15 -13.07 13.80 9.77
CA LYS A 15 -12.60 15.15 9.43
C LYS A 15 -11.27 15.03 8.68
N ASN A 16 -11.23 15.48 7.43
CA ASN A 16 -9.95 15.63 6.72
C ASN A 16 -9.21 16.84 7.31
N VAL A 17 -8.04 16.59 7.89
CA VAL A 17 -7.19 17.60 8.56
C VAL A 17 -5.95 17.98 7.73
N GLY A 18 -5.76 17.37 6.57
CA GLY A 18 -4.63 17.63 5.69
C GLY A 18 -4.63 16.71 4.48
N GLU A 19 -4.38 17.28 3.30
CA GLU A 19 -4.27 16.55 2.05
C GLU A 19 -3.19 17.18 1.19
N ALA A 20 -2.31 16.36 0.63
CA ALA A 20 -1.30 16.80 -0.32
C ALA A 20 -0.98 15.69 -1.31
N TYR A 21 -0.75 16.09 -2.55
CA TYR A 21 -0.08 15.24 -3.52
C TYR A 21 1.41 15.15 -3.18
N THR A 22 1.94 13.94 -3.20
CA THR A 22 3.37 13.72 -3.00
C THR A 22 4.06 13.64 -4.36
N ASP A 23 4.65 14.75 -4.79
CA ASP A 23 5.30 14.85 -6.09
C ASP A 23 6.37 13.77 -6.24
N GLY A 24 6.27 13.03 -7.35
CA GLY A 24 7.18 11.94 -7.71
C GLY A 24 7.14 10.75 -6.75
N TRP A 25 6.13 10.64 -5.89
CA TRP A 25 6.04 9.57 -4.87
C TRP A 25 7.25 9.54 -3.91
N LEU A 26 7.94 10.68 -3.77
CA LEU A 26 9.20 10.75 -3.04
C LEU A 26 8.96 10.65 -1.52
N PRO A 27 9.61 9.73 -0.80
CA PRO A 27 9.47 9.60 0.66
C PRO A 27 9.79 10.89 1.40
N ALA A 28 10.80 11.65 0.96
CA ALA A 28 11.17 12.93 1.55
C ALA A 28 10.05 13.98 1.46
N ASN A 29 9.31 14.01 0.34
CA ASN A 29 8.17 14.90 0.17
C ASN A 29 7.00 14.46 1.05
N ALA A 30 6.74 13.14 1.16
CA ALA A 30 5.72 12.62 2.05
C ALA A 30 6.02 12.94 3.53
N GLN A 31 7.29 12.81 3.94
CA GLN A 31 7.73 13.18 5.28
C GLN A 31 7.48 14.67 5.54
N LYS A 32 7.92 15.56 4.64
CA LYS A 32 7.70 17.00 4.76
C LYS A 32 6.21 17.37 4.83
N ASN A 33 5.38 16.76 3.99
CA ASN A 33 3.93 16.97 4.02
C ASN A 33 3.35 16.56 5.38
N MET A 34 3.75 15.39 5.90
CA MET A 34 3.28 14.90 7.19
C MET A 34 3.73 15.81 8.35
N GLU A 35 4.99 16.28 8.35
CA GLU A 35 5.49 17.23 9.34
C GLU A 35 4.66 18.53 9.37
N GLN A 36 4.27 19.03 8.19
CA GLN A 36 3.40 20.21 8.08
C GLN A 36 2.00 19.94 8.63
N PHE A 37 1.40 18.78 8.34
CA PHE A 37 0.08 18.42 8.87
C PHE A 37 0.09 18.21 10.37
N LEU A 38 1.14 17.56 10.91
CA LEU A 38 1.32 17.41 12.35
C LEU A 38 1.43 18.76 13.04
N THR A 39 2.24 19.68 12.50
CA THR A 39 2.40 21.04 13.02
C THR A 39 1.08 21.81 12.96
N ALA A 40 0.38 21.79 11.83
CA ALA A 40 -0.87 22.53 11.65
C ALA A 40 -2.02 22.04 12.52
N ASN A 41 -1.95 20.80 13.02
CA ASN A 41 -3.00 20.17 13.80
C ASN A 41 -2.58 19.87 15.24
N ASP A 42 -1.48 20.43 15.74
CA ASP A 42 -0.94 20.17 17.08
C ASP A 42 -0.83 18.65 17.38
N ASN A 43 -0.30 17.89 16.42
CA ASN A 43 -0.17 16.43 16.45
C ASN A 43 -1.50 15.65 16.54
N LYS A 44 -2.66 16.30 16.38
CA LYS A 44 -3.99 15.65 16.39
C LYS A 44 -4.34 15.06 15.03
N VAL A 45 -3.67 13.97 14.67
CA VAL A 45 -3.95 13.19 13.47
C VAL A 45 -4.23 11.75 13.87
N ASP A 46 -5.43 11.25 13.57
CA ASP A 46 -5.89 9.94 14.02
C ASP A 46 -5.56 8.79 13.05
N ALA A 47 -5.29 9.10 11.78
CA ALA A 47 -4.93 8.12 10.76
C ALA A 47 -4.27 8.81 9.56
N VAL A 48 -3.42 8.08 8.82
CA VAL A 48 -2.82 8.56 7.57
C VAL A 48 -3.07 7.58 6.44
N VAL A 49 -3.71 8.08 5.38
CA VAL A 49 -3.96 7.31 4.15
C VAL A 49 -2.82 7.56 3.16
N ALA A 50 -1.67 6.93 3.39
CA ALA A 50 -0.56 6.99 2.44
C ALA A 50 -0.83 6.06 1.25
N ALA A 51 -0.47 6.51 0.05
CA ALA A 51 -0.90 5.88 -1.20
C ALA A 51 0.03 4.74 -1.67
N ASN A 52 1.24 4.65 -1.13
CA ASN A 52 2.13 3.49 -1.29
C ASN A 52 3.15 3.37 -0.15
N ASP A 53 3.96 2.33 -0.17
CA ASP A 53 4.91 2.01 0.90
C ASP A 53 6.10 2.98 1.00
N GLY A 54 6.53 3.57 -0.11
CA GLY A 54 7.56 4.63 -0.12
C GLY A 54 7.07 5.90 0.59
N THR A 55 5.86 6.37 0.25
CA THR A 55 5.24 7.52 0.92
C THR A 55 4.90 7.22 2.38
N ALA A 56 4.40 6.01 2.67
CA ALA A 56 4.17 5.55 4.04
C ALA A 56 5.45 5.57 4.88
N GLY A 57 6.61 5.21 4.30
CA GLY A 57 7.90 5.30 4.98
C GLY A 57 8.24 6.73 5.43
N GLY A 58 8.01 7.72 4.57
CA GLY A 58 8.18 9.14 4.92
C GLY A 58 7.23 9.60 6.02
N VAL A 59 5.95 9.20 5.93
CA VAL A 59 4.94 9.46 6.97
C VAL A 59 5.37 8.88 8.32
N VAL A 60 5.79 7.61 8.35
CA VAL A 60 6.22 6.93 9.58
C VAL A 60 7.46 7.61 10.18
N ALA A 61 8.39 8.11 9.37
CA ALA A 61 9.52 8.89 9.85
C ALA A 61 9.08 10.17 10.59
N ALA A 62 8.15 10.94 10.00
CA ALA A 62 7.59 12.14 10.62
C ALA A 62 6.84 11.82 11.93
N LEU A 63 6.01 10.76 11.94
CA LEU A 63 5.32 10.29 13.14
C LEU A 63 6.29 9.83 14.23
N THR A 64 7.38 9.17 13.85
CA THR A 64 8.43 8.71 14.78
C THR A 64 9.09 9.90 15.49
N ALA A 65 9.40 10.97 14.76
CA ALA A 65 9.98 12.20 15.33
C ALA A 65 9.07 12.88 16.36
N GLN A 66 7.75 12.64 16.31
CA GLN A 66 6.76 13.15 17.25
C GLN A 66 6.34 12.11 18.31
N GLY A 67 6.93 10.91 18.33
CA GLY A 67 6.55 9.83 19.25
C GLY A 67 5.17 9.21 18.97
N LEU A 68 4.66 9.35 17.74
CA LEU A 68 3.32 8.88 17.32
C LEU A 68 3.34 7.58 16.51
N ALA A 69 4.52 7.13 16.07
CA ALA A 69 4.66 5.89 15.32
C ALA A 69 4.12 4.70 16.12
N GLY A 70 3.26 3.89 15.50
CA GLY A 70 2.58 2.77 16.14
C GLY A 70 1.27 3.11 16.86
N SER A 71 1.03 4.39 17.16
CA SER A 71 -0.26 4.87 17.68
C SER A 71 -1.17 5.37 16.57
N VAL A 72 -0.60 6.04 15.56
CA VAL A 72 -1.33 6.52 14.38
C VAL A 72 -1.27 5.45 13.28
N PRO A 73 -2.42 4.86 12.87
CA PRO A 73 -2.45 3.91 11.77
C PRO A 73 -2.06 4.55 10.43
N VAL A 74 -1.25 3.83 9.66
CA VAL A 74 -0.72 4.27 8.35
C VAL A 74 -0.98 3.17 7.32
N SER A 75 -1.69 3.51 6.24
CA SER A 75 -1.84 2.60 5.09
C SER A 75 -0.62 2.63 4.16
N GLY A 76 -0.52 1.64 3.28
CA GLY A 76 0.48 1.59 2.22
C GLY A 76 0.07 0.58 1.15
N GLN A 77 0.95 0.41 0.16
CA GLN A 77 0.74 -0.44 -1.00
C GLN A 77 2.11 -0.79 -1.58
N ASP A 78 2.19 -1.97 -2.22
CA ASP A 78 3.29 -2.52 -3.01
C ASP A 78 3.97 -3.73 -2.32
N GLY A 79 3.97 -3.79 -0.99
CA GLY A 79 4.58 -4.86 -0.23
C GLY A 79 6.10 -4.72 -0.15
N ASP A 80 6.61 -3.49 -0.08
CA ASP A 80 8.04 -3.24 0.04
C ASP A 80 8.60 -3.93 1.29
N HIS A 81 9.82 -4.46 1.20
CA HIS A 81 10.39 -5.24 2.30
C HIS A 81 10.46 -4.44 3.61
N ALA A 82 10.82 -3.15 3.50
CA ALA A 82 10.82 -2.24 4.63
C ALA A 82 9.41 -1.99 5.19
N ALA A 83 8.36 -1.99 4.37
CA ALA A 83 6.98 -1.85 4.83
C ALA A 83 6.49 -3.10 5.57
N LEU A 84 6.84 -4.29 5.07
CA LEU A 84 6.51 -5.56 5.73
C LEU A 84 7.15 -5.65 7.11
N ASN A 85 8.41 -5.20 7.24
CA ASN A 85 9.06 -5.06 8.54
C ASN A 85 8.38 -3.99 9.42
N ARG A 86 8.02 -2.82 8.89
CA ARG A 86 7.23 -1.81 9.65
C ARG A 86 5.88 -2.33 10.13
N ILE A 87 5.21 -3.17 9.33
CA ILE A 87 3.98 -3.86 9.74
C ILE A 87 4.26 -4.79 10.91
N ALA A 88 5.32 -5.60 10.84
CA ALA A 88 5.73 -6.47 11.94
C ALA A 88 6.07 -5.67 13.23
N LEU A 89 6.79 -4.54 13.09
CA LEU A 89 7.09 -3.60 14.19
C LEU A 89 5.85 -2.85 14.69
N GLY A 90 4.78 -2.81 13.91
CA GLY A 90 3.54 -2.10 14.21
C GLY A 90 3.51 -0.62 13.91
N THR A 91 4.51 -0.10 13.21
CA THR A 91 4.57 1.32 12.84
C THR A 91 3.85 1.62 11.52
N GLN A 92 3.45 0.59 10.78
CA GLN A 92 2.57 0.67 9.62
C GLN A 92 1.44 -0.36 9.77
N THR A 93 0.21 -0.01 9.38
CA THR A 93 -0.97 -0.86 9.64
C THR A 93 -1.17 -1.93 8.58
N VAL A 94 -1.00 -1.54 7.31
CA VAL A 94 -1.29 -2.39 6.16
C VAL A 94 -0.40 -2.02 4.99
N SER A 95 -0.07 -3.00 4.16
CA SER A 95 0.36 -2.79 2.79
C SER A 95 -0.49 -3.66 1.87
N VAL A 96 -1.03 -3.06 0.82
CA VAL A 96 -1.72 -3.81 -0.23
C VAL A 96 -0.66 -4.38 -1.18
N TRP A 97 -0.32 -5.66 -0.97
CA TRP A 97 0.65 -6.38 -1.78
C TRP A 97 0.05 -6.76 -3.14
N LYS A 98 0.82 -6.48 -4.19
CA LYS A 98 0.55 -6.89 -5.56
C LYS A 98 1.78 -7.65 -6.03
N ASP A 99 1.67 -8.96 -6.21
CA ASP A 99 2.82 -9.73 -6.65
C ASP A 99 3.22 -9.33 -8.08
N ALA A 100 4.32 -8.59 -8.20
CA ALA A 100 4.83 -8.12 -9.48
C ALA A 100 5.25 -9.28 -10.41
N ARG A 101 5.54 -10.46 -9.84
CA ARG A 101 5.87 -11.67 -10.62
C ARG A 101 4.64 -12.18 -11.36
N GLU A 102 3.50 -12.22 -10.69
CA GLU A 102 2.22 -12.60 -11.30
C GLU A 102 1.79 -11.59 -12.37
N LEU A 103 1.97 -10.30 -12.11
CA LEU A 103 1.69 -9.26 -13.11
C LEU A 103 2.59 -9.42 -14.34
N GLY A 104 3.90 -9.60 -14.15
CA GLY A 104 4.86 -9.77 -15.23
C GLY A 104 4.59 -11.02 -16.06
N LYS A 105 4.28 -12.14 -15.40
CA LYS A 105 3.91 -13.41 -16.05
C LYS A 105 2.67 -13.25 -16.92
N ASN A 106 1.57 -12.73 -16.36
CA ASN A 106 0.33 -12.53 -17.11
C ASN A 106 0.53 -11.56 -18.28
N ALA A 107 1.28 -10.47 -18.07
CA ALA A 107 1.58 -9.52 -19.13
C ALA A 107 2.36 -10.17 -20.29
N ALA A 108 3.37 -11.00 -19.99
CA ALA A 108 4.17 -11.69 -20.99
C ALA A 108 3.36 -12.76 -21.75
N GLU A 109 2.56 -13.55 -21.04
CA GLU A 109 1.68 -14.57 -21.64
C GLU A 109 0.62 -13.95 -22.56
N ILE A 110 0.04 -12.82 -22.15
CA ILE A 110 -0.91 -12.06 -22.97
C ILE A 110 -0.19 -11.49 -24.19
N ALA A 111 0.97 -10.85 -24.02
CA ALA A 111 1.74 -10.30 -25.14
C ALA A 111 2.11 -11.36 -26.18
N SER A 112 2.50 -12.57 -25.75
CA SER A 112 2.77 -13.70 -26.64
C SER A 112 1.52 -14.11 -27.41
N GLN A 113 0.38 -14.28 -26.73
CA GLN A 113 -0.89 -14.63 -27.38
C GLN A 113 -1.32 -13.59 -28.42
N LEU A 114 -1.16 -12.31 -28.11
CA LEU A 114 -1.45 -11.22 -29.06
C LEU A 114 -0.52 -11.26 -30.28
N ALA A 115 0.76 -11.56 -30.07
CA ALA A 115 1.73 -11.71 -31.16
C ALA A 115 1.39 -12.89 -32.09
N ASP A 116 0.80 -13.96 -31.54
CA ASP A 116 0.28 -15.11 -32.28
C ASP A 116 -1.09 -14.85 -32.94
N GLY A 117 -1.60 -13.61 -32.88
CA GLY A 117 -2.84 -13.19 -33.53
C GLY A 117 -4.11 -13.48 -32.73
N LYS A 118 -4.01 -13.97 -31.49
CA LYS A 118 -5.17 -14.15 -30.63
C LYS A 118 -5.72 -12.77 -30.20
N PRO A 119 -7.02 -12.50 -30.30
CA PRO A 119 -7.57 -11.22 -29.86
C PRO A 119 -7.68 -11.15 -28.33
N MET A 120 -7.61 -9.94 -27.77
CA MET A 120 -7.77 -9.69 -26.32
C MET A 120 -9.07 -10.26 -25.73
N THR A 121 -10.14 -10.33 -26.52
CA THR A 121 -11.46 -10.86 -26.10
C THR A 121 -11.44 -12.34 -25.77
N ASP A 122 -10.45 -13.08 -26.27
CA ASP A 122 -10.36 -14.53 -26.12
C ASP A 122 -9.41 -14.91 -24.97
N ILE A 123 -8.88 -13.92 -24.26
CA ILE A 123 -8.03 -14.10 -23.10
C ILE A 123 -8.93 -14.22 -21.87
N ALA A 124 -8.77 -15.31 -21.12
CA ALA A 124 -9.59 -15.59 -19.94
C ALA A 124 -9.48 -14.48 -18.89
N GLY A 125 -10.62 -14.08 -18.33
CA GLY A 125 -10.69 -13.05 -17.28
C GLY A 125 -10.56 -11.60 -17.77
N VAL A 126 -10.30 -11.37 -19.06
CA VAL A 126 -10.32 -10.02 -19.63
C VAL A 126 -11.74 -9.47 -19.65
N LYS A 127 -11.88 -8.22 -19.21
CA LYS A 127 -13.14 -7.47 -19.21
C LYS A 127 -12.92 -6.05 -19.70
N ASP A 128 -14.01 -5.36 -20.00
CA ASP A 128 -13.95 -3.93 -20.30
C ASP A 128 -13.68 -3.13 -19.03
N PHE A 129 -12.81 -2.12 -19.18
CA PHE A 129 -12.51 -1.13 -18.16
C PHE A 129 -12.60 0.26 -18.78
N THR A 130 -13.42 1.11 -18.18
CA THR A 130 -13.48 2.53 -18.53
C THR A 130 -12.42 3.27 -17.74
N THR A 131 -11.43 3.83 -18.43
CA THR A 131 -10.38 4.64 -17.80
C THR A 131 -10.98 5.95 -17.26
N PRO A 132 -10.29 6.64 -16.32
CA PRO A 132 -10.72 7.96 -15.86
C PRO A 132 -10.90 9.00 -16.99
N GLY A 133 -10.24 8.79 -18.14
CA GLY A 133 -10.41 9.62 -19.34
C GLY A 133 -11.60 9.24 -20.22
N GLY A 134 -12.43 8.26 -19.84
CA GLY A 134 -13.62 7.82 -20.56
C GLY A 134 -13.39 6.78 -21.66
N ASN A 135 -12.16 6.31 -21.85
CA ASN A 135 -11.85 5.29 -22.86
C ASN A 135 -12.18 3.89 -22.33
N VAL A 136 -12.81 3.05 -23.15
CA VAL A 136 -13.03 1.64 -22.83
C VAL A 136 -11.87 0.80 -23.38
N VAL A 137 -11.20 0.07 -22.50
CA VAL A 137 -10.07 -0.81 -22.84
C VAL A 137 -10.31 -2.22 -22.31
N LYS A 138 -9.79 -3.23 -23.02
CA LYS A 138 -9.78 -4.63 -22.54
C LYS A 138 -8.68 -4.79 -21.48
N SER A 139 -9.02 -5.32 -20.32
CA SER A 139 -8.10 -5.41 -19.19
C SER A 139 -8.31 -6.68 -18.37
N LEU A 140 -7.20 -7.26 -17.90
CA LEU A 140 -7.19 -8.31 -16.88
C LEU A 140 -6.82 -7.67 -15.54
N PHE A 141 -7.64 -7.91 -14.51
CA PHE A 141 -7.37 -7.40 -13.16
C PHE A 141 -6.96 -8.55 -12.25
N LEU A 142 -5.73 -8.49 -11.74
CA LEU A 142 -5.25 -9.38 -10.70
C LEU A 142 -5.75 -8.90 -9.34
N THR A 143 -6.01 -9.84 -8.44
CA THR A 143 -6.49 -9.55 -7.09
C THR A 143 -5.31 -9.19 -6.18
N PRO A 144 -5.23 -7.96 -5.65
CA PRO A 144 -4.24 -7.61 -4.64
C PRO A 144 -4.60 -8.21 -3.27
N ILE A 145 -3.63 -8.33 -2.37
CA ILE A 145 -3.80 -8.91 -1.04
C ILE A 145 -3.43 -7.85 0.01
N ALA A 146 -4.34 -7.58 0.95
CA ALA A 146 -4.00 -6.74 2.10
C ALA A 146 -3.13 -7.53 3.09
N ILE A 147 -1.90 -7.06 3.29
CA ILE A 147 -0.95 -7.61 4.25
C ILE A 147 -0.97 -6.78 5.52
N THR A 148 -1.23 -7.44 6.63
CA THR A 148 -1.30 -6.93 8.00
C THR A 148 -0.44 -7.80 8.89
N LYS A 149 -0.32 -7.46 10.18
CA LYS A 149 0.41 -8.30 11.15
C LYS A 149 -0.07 -9.75 11.20
N ASP A 150 -1.36 -9.97 10.95
CA ASP A 150 -2.00 -11.28 11.13
C ASP A 150 -1.71 -12.26 9.99
N ASN A 151 -1.23 -11.78 8.84
CA ASN A 151 -1.02 -12.61 7.65
C ASN A 151 0.32 -12.33 6.93
N LEU A 152 1.35 -11.87 7.66
CA LEU A 152 2.71 -11.70 7.12
C LEU A 152 3.30 -12.99 6.53
N ASN A 153 2.80 -14.17 6.94
CA ASN A 153 3.22 -15.44 6.36
C ASN A 153 2.92 -15.52 4.85
N VAL A 154 1.88 -14.85 4.35
CA VAL A 154 1.49 -14.91 2.93
C VAL A 154 2.63 -14.50 2.00
N VAL A 155 3.36 -13.43 2.34
CA VAL A 155 4.50 -12.95 1.54
C VAL A 155 5.78 -13.76 1.78
N ILE A 156 5.93 -14.35 2.97
CA ILE A 156 7.06 -15.23 3.30
C ILE A 156 6.93 -16.57 2.56
N ASP A 157 5.77 -17.20 2.65
CA ASP A 157 5.44 -18.49 2.01
C ASP A 157 5.52 -18.36 0.48
N ALA A 158 5.18 -17.19 -0.06
CA ALA A 158 5.34 -16.87 -1.48
C ALA A 158 6.79 -16.60 -1.90
N GLY A 159 7.75 -16.62 -0.97
CA GLY A 159 9.16 -16.33 -1.22
C GLY A 159 9.42 -14.88 -1.68
N TRP A 160 8.54 -13.95 -1.33
CA TRP A 160 8.70 -12.53 -1.66
C TRP A 160 9.80 -11.89 -0.80
N ILE A 161 9.78 -12.21 0.50
CA ILE A 161 10.74 -11.72 1.49
C ILE A 161 11.14 -12.85 2.43
N LYS A 162 12.37 -12.79 2.95
CA LYS A 162 12.84 -13.73 3.98
C LYS A 162 12.23 -13.40 5.35
N GLN A 163 11.94 -14.42 6.14
CA GLN A 163 11.38 -14.25 7.49
C GLN A 163 12.30 -13.40 8.38
N GLU A 164 13.62 -13.55 8.26
CA GLU A 164 14.59 -12.79 9.04
C GLU A 164 14.52 -11.28 8.74
N GLU A 165 14.23 -10.90 7.49
CA GLU A 165 14.07 -9.50 7.09
C GLU A 165 12.75 -8.92 7.60
N VAL A 166 11.65 -9.69 7.54
CA VAL A 166 10.37 -9.30 8.14
C VAL A 166 10.52 -9.09 9.66
N CYS A 167 11.24 -9.98 10.34
CA CYS A 167 11.37 -10.00 11.79
C CYS A 167 12.52 -9.15 12.36
N ALA A 168 13.28 -8.46 11.51
CA ALA A 168 14.40 -7.63 11.96
C ALA A 168 13.95 -6.57 12.99
N GLY A 169 14.50 -6.63 14.21
CA GLY A 169 14.17 -5.69 15.29
C GLY A 169 12.80 -5.92 15.95
N VAL A 170 12.07 -6.96 15.57
CA VAL A 170 10.77 -7.32 16.14
C VAL A 170 10.99 -8.16 17.40
N ALA A 171 10.28 -7.85 18.48
CA ALA A 171 10.34 -8.66 19.70
C ALA A 171 9.77 -10.07 19.44
N ALA A 172 10.42 -11.10 19.95
CA ALA A 172 9.95 -12.48 19.84
C ALA A 172 8.53 -12.63 20.38
N GLY A 173 7.66 -13.28 19.61
CA GLY A 173 6.24 -13.47 19.90
C GLY A 173 5.35 -12.25 19.66
N ALA A 174 5.88 -11.10 19.19
CA ALA A 174 5.07 -9.90 18.94
C ALA A 174 4.15 -10.04 17.72
N VAL A 175 4.52 -10.86 16.74
CA VAL A 175 3.68 -11.24 15.60
C VAL A 175 3.88 -12.74 15.30
N PRO A 176 2.87 -13.44 14.73
CA PRO A 176 2.90 -14.91 14.60
C PRO A 176 4.13 -15.49 13.89
N VAL A 177 4.69 -14.73 12.94
CA VAL A 177 5.85 -15.14 12.13
C VAL A 177 7.21 -14.80 12.76
N CYS A 178 7.24 -14.09 13.89
CA CYS A 178 8.49 -13.68 14.55
C CYS A 178 8.55 -14.26 15.96
N ASN A 179 9.01 -15.51 16.08
CA ASN A 179 9.19 -16.23 17.34
C ASN A 179 10.67 -16.47 17.64
#